data_AF-A0A6L5YZF9-F1
#
_entry.id   AF-A0A6L5YZF9-F1
#
_cell.length_a   1.000
_cell.length_b   1.000
_cell.length_c   1.000
_cell.angle_alpha   90.00
_cell.angle_beta   90.00
_cell.angle_gamma   90.00
#
_symmetry.space_group_name_H-M   'P 1'
#
loop_
_entity.id
_entity.type
_entity.pdbx_description
1 polymer ?
#
loop_
_entity_poly.entity_id
_entity_poly.type
_entity_poly.pdbx_seq_one_letter_code
_entity_poly.pdbx_strand_id
1 'polypeptide(L)'
;MRWVRRHIARLHPRTAVVTLAALAVLGVLGAAAVVGLGLYNVSAHRGHLPGVSWMLATTFENSVRLRAGGDPPPADLRSAEMVALGAGHYATACTPCHAAPGQDRSATVREMKPEPPHIVEAVKGWNAAELHWIVREGVKMTGMPGWPSDRADEVWPVVAFLLEVDAMTAEDYRALTAAPAGADELADADGRGGAFCTVCHNSDGVSDNPRIPRLDILSEEYILRSLLAYRSGARDSGIMEQAMSLVDEAEIAGLAAYFARNTPEGDGAALTETAARGRDLAYAADPAADVPACRACHGPWPEPRNALFPSLAGQYAPYLRQQLRLWRDEQRGGGPAAELMRQASRELTDEDIAALAAYYAALAPAKEPSDAQARPGDGADDP
;
A
#
# COMPACT_ATOMS: atom_id res chain seq x y z
N MET A 1 -20.49 50.30 -29.29
CA MET A 1 -19.80 50.44 -27.98
C MET A 1 -20.34 51.54 -27.04
N ARG A 2 -20.91 52.67 -27.50
CA ARG A 2 -21.42 53.75 -26.62
C ARG A 2 -22.73 53.44 -25.86
N TRP A 3 -23.54 52.50 -26.33
CA TRP A 3 -24.83 52.14 -25.73
C TRP A 3 -24.68 51.29 -24.44
N VAL A 4 -23.75 50.32 -24.45
CA VAL A 4 -23.43 49.46 -23.31
C VAL A 4 -22.81 50.26 -22.15
N ARG A 5 -21.90 51.21 -22.44
CA ARG A 5 -21.31 52.10 -21.42
C ARG A 5 -22.31 53.01 -20.71
N ARG A 6 -23.40 53.42 -21.36
CA ARG A 6 -24.44 54.27 -20.73
C ARG A 6 -25.41 53.50 -19.83
N HIS A 7 -25.62 52.20 -20.08
CA HIS A 7 -26.48 51.35 -19.25
C HIS A 7 -25.73 50.83 -18.02
N ILE A 8 -24.43 50.52 -18.15
CA ILE A 8 -23.59 50.11 -17.01
C ILE A 8 -23.39 51.27 -16.02
N ALA A 9 -23.31 52.52 -16.49
CA ALA A 9 -23.13 53.71 -15.63
C ALA A 9 -24.35 54.08 -14.75
N ARG A 10 -25.49 53.37 -14.90
CA ARG A 10 -26.72 53.60 -14.10
C ARG A 10 -27.05 52.46 -13.13
N LEU A 11 -26.24 51.41 -13.08
CA LEU A 11 -26.33 50.42 -12.01
C LEU A 11 -25.84 51.07 -10.72
N HIS A 12 -26.77 51.58 -9.92
CA HIS A 12 -26.44 52.16 -8.63
C HIS A 12 -25.80 51.05 -7.78
N PRO A 13 -24.58 51.24 -7.25
CA PRO A 13 -23.88 50.19 -6.49
C PRO A 13 -24.70 49.68 -5.30
N ARG A 14 -25.54 50.54 -4.73
CA ARG A 14 -26.53 50.17 -3.70
C ARG A 14 -27.58 49.18 -4.21
N THR A 15 -28.14 49.38 -5.40
CA THR A 15 -29.11 48.46 -5.99
C THR A 15 -28.47 47.11 -6.29
N ALA A 16 -27.24 47.10 -6.82
CA ALA A 16 -26.50 45.86 -7.06
C ALA A 16 -26.25 45.09 -5.74
N VAL A 17 -25.81 45.78 -4.69
CA VAL A 17 -25.56 45.16 -3.36
C VAL A 17 -26.85 44.62 -2.74
N VAL A 18 -27.94 45.40 -2.76
CA VAL A 18 -29.24 44.94 -2.23
C VAL A 18 -29.76 43.74 -3.00
N THR A 19 -29.65 43.73 -4.34
CA THR A 19 -30.05 42.58 -5.15
C THR A 19 -29.20 41.34 -4.83
N LEU A 20 -27.88 41.48 -4.72
CA LEU A 20 -27.00 40.35 -4.36
C LEU A 20 -27.31 39.83 -2.95
N ALA A 21 -27.55 40.71 -1.99
CA ALA A 21 -27.92 40.32 -0.63
C ALA A 21 -29.27 39.59 -0.59
N ALA A 22 -30.28 40.09 -1.32
CA ALA A 22 -31.58 39.43 -1.42
C ALA A 22 -31.46 38.05 -2.08
N LEU A 23 -30.68 37.93 -3.16
CA LEU A 23 -30.42 36.64 -3.82
C LEU A 23 -29.68 35.66 -2.88
N ALA A 24 -28.72 36.15 -2.10
CA ALA A 24 -28.01 35.33 -1.13
C ALA A 24 -28.95 34.82 -0.03
N VAL A 25 -29.81 35.69 0.54
CA VAL A 25 -30.80 35.29 1.55
C VAL A 25 -31.79 34.27 0.97
N LEU A 26 -32.31 34.51 -0.24
CA LEU A 26 -33.19 33.55 -0.92
C LEU A 26 -32.51 32.21 -1.19
N GLY A 27 -31.22 32.23 -1.57
CA GLY A 27 -30.41 31.03 -1.73
C GLY A 27 -30.25 30.25 -0.43
N VAL A 28 -29.96 30.93 0.68
CA VAL A 28 -29.84 30.31 2.01
C VAL A 28 -31.17 29.73 2.47
N LEU A 29 -32.27 30.47 2.33
CA LEU A 29 -33.61 29.97 2.67
C LEU A 29 -34.00 28.76 1.81
N GLY A 30 -33.67 28.79 0.52
CA GLY A 30 -33.87 27.65 -0.39
C GLY A 30 -33.07 26.42 0.04
N ALA A 31 -31.78 26.59 0.35
CA ALA A 31 -30.94 25.49 0.85
C ALA A 31 -31.45 24.94 2.18
N ALA A 32 -31.82 25.82 3.12
CA ALA A 32 -32.41 25.44 4.41
C ALA A 32 -33.74 24.69 4.23
N ALA A 33 -34.58 25.07 3.26
CA ALA A 33 -35.80 24.34 2.95
C ALA A 33 -35.52 22.96 2.35
N VAL A 34 -34.56 22.85 1.42
CA VAL A 34 -34.17 21.55 0.84
C VAL A 34 -33.69 20.58 1.92
N VAL A 35 -32.85 21.06 2.84
CA VAL A 35 -32.33 20.27 3.96
C VAL A 35 -33.41 19.99 5.00
N GLY A 36 -34.05 21.03 5.52
CA GLY A 36 -34.98 20.95 6.65
C GLY A 36 -36.30 20.27 6.34
N LEU A 37 -36.75 20.32 5.07
CA LEU A 37 -37.96 19.63 4.62
C LEU A 37 -37.66 18.33 3.87
N GLY A 38 -36.38 17.96 3.68
CA GLY A 38 -35.99 16.74 2.96
C GLY A 38 -36.44 16.73 1.49
N LEU A 39 -36.39 17.88 0.81
CA LEU A 39 -36.88 18.00 -0.58
C LEU A 39 -35.99 17.26 -1.59
N TYR A 40 -34.77 16.89 -1.20
CA TYR A 40 -33.87 16.08 -2.01
C TYR A 40 -34.13 14.59 -1.79
N ASN A 41 -34.48 13.88 -2.87
CA ASN A 41 -34.67 12.44 -2.82
C ASN A 41 -33.31 11.72 -2.76
N VAL A 42 -32.98 11.15 -1.61
CA VAL A 42 -31.73 10.41 -1.36
C VAL A 42 -31.78 8.94 -1.80
N SER A 43 -32.87 8.48 -2.42
CA SER A 43 -33.00 7.10 -2.87
C SER A 43 -32.02 6.76 -4.00
N ALA A 44 -31.20 5.74 -3.79
CA ALA A 44 -30.29 5.20 -4.83
C ALA A 44 -31.04 4.50 -6.00
N HIS A 45 -32.34 4.22 -5.86
CA HIS A 45 -33.15 3.70 -6.97
C HIS A 45 -33.54 4.80 -7.98
N ARG A 46 -33.36 6.08 -7.62
CA ARG A 46 -33.64 7.22 -8.50
C ARG A 46 -32.31 7.81 -8.95
N GLY A 47 -32.13 7.97 -10.26
CA GLY A 47 -30.98 8.69 -10.81
C GLY A 47 -31.00 10.18 -10.42
N HIS A 48 -29.88 10.86 -10.64
CA HIS A 48 -29.82 12.31 -10.44
C HIS A 48 -30.77 13.07 -11.38
N LEU A 49 -31.05 14.33 -11.03
CA LEU A 49 -31.78 15.24 -11.91
C LEU A 49 -31.06 15.39 -13.26
N PRO A 50 -31.78 15.67 -14.36
CA PRO A 50 -31.17 15.88 -15.67
C PRO A 50 -30.01 16.87 -15.63
N GLY A 51 -28.86 16.50 -16.22
CA GLY A 51 -27.65 17.31 -16.25
C GLY A 51 -26.74 17.20 -15.03
N VAL A 52 -27.24 16.77 -13.85
CA VAL A 52 -26.41 16.63 -12.64
C VAL A 52 -25.35 15.55 -12.82
N SER A 53 -25.69 14.39 -13.40
CA SER A 53 -24.71 13.33 -13.67
C SER A 53 -23.58 13.81 -14.59
N TRP A 54 -23.92 14.58 -15.64
CA TRP A 54 -22.93 15.19 -16.52
C TRP A 54 -22.04 16.19 -15.77
N MET A 55 -22.64 17.06 -14.95
CA MET A 55 -21.90 18.04 -14.15
C MET A 55 -20.92 17.35 -13.20
N LEU A 56 -21.36 16.31 -12.49
CA LEU A 56 -20.53 15.55 -11.55
C LEU A 56 -19.38 14.84 -12.27
N ALA A 57 -19.66 14.11 -13.36
CA ALA A 57 -18.64 13.43 -14.15
C ALA A 57 -17.63 14.42 -14.75
N THR A 58 -18.10 15.53 -15.33
CA THR A 58 -17.22 16.58 -15.89
C THR A 58 -16.36 17.23 -14.82
N THR A 59 -16.92 17.47 -13.63
CA THR A 59 -16.18 18.04 -12.50
C THR A 59 -15.12 17.07 -12.01
N PHE A 60 -15.44 15.78 -11.91
CA PHE A 60 -14.50 14.73 -11.57
C PHE A 60 -13.33 14.71 -12.56
N GLU A 61 -13.61 14.61 -13.87
CA GLU A 61 -12.54 14.53 -14.88
C GLU A 61 -11.63 15.76 -14.90
N ASN A 62 -12.22 16.95 -14.86
CA ASN A 62 -11.43 18.18 -14.81
C ASN A 62 -10.66 18.31 -13.49
N SER A 63 -11.19 17.80 -12.38
CA SER A 63 -10.51 17.81 -11.09
C SER A 63 -9.29 16.89 -11.09
N VAL A 64 -9.42 15.67 -11.63
CA VAL A 64 -8.31 14.73 -11.79
C VAL A 64 -7.23 15.35 -12.68
N ARG A 65 -7.59 15.81 -13.89
CA ARG A 65 -6.65 16.45 -14.83
C ARG A 65 -5.90 17.65 -14.24
N LEU A 66 -6.58 18.43 -13.39
CA LEU A 66 -5.99 19.60 -12.76
C LEU A 66 -5.00 19.25 -11.64
N ARG A 67 -5.16 18.09 -10.99
CA ARG A 67 -4.43 17.71 -9.75
C ARG A 67 -3.45 16.57 -9.93
N ALA A 68 -3.60 15.78 -10.98
CA ALA A 68 -2.67 14.71 -11.32
C ALA A 68 -1.27 15.29 -11.63
N GLY A 69 -0.22 14.53 -11.27
CA GLY A 69 1.17 14.87 -11.60
C GLY A 69 2.04 15.35 -10.44
N GLY A 70 1.59 15.21 -9.19
CA GLY A 70 2.43 15.47 -8.01
C GLY A 70 3.61 14.49 -7.88
N ASP A 71 3.41 13.23 -8.27
CA ASP A 71 4.40 12.16 -8.18
C ASP A 71 4.69 11.58 -9.59
N PRO A 72 5.94 11.55 -10.04
CA PRO A 72 6.28 10.93 -11.32
C PRO A 72 6.19 9.40 -11.24
N PRO A 73 5.74 8.72 -12.31
CA PRO A 73 5.72 7.26 -12.33
C PRO A 73 7.14 6.69 -12.22
N PRO A 74 7.34 5.58 -11.48
CA PRO A 74 8.60 4.85 -11.47
C PRO A 74 9.02 4.43 -12.89
N ALA A 75 10.34 4.40 -13.13
CA ALA A 75 10.88 4.01 -14.45
C ALA A 75 10.50 2.58 -14.85
N ASP A 76 10.32 1.70 -13.87
CA ASP A 76 9.93 0.31 -14.06
C ASP A 76 8.44 0.06 -13.78
N LEU A 77 7.59 1.09 -13.90
CA LEU A 77 6.15 0.99 -13.64
C LEU A 77 5.50 -0.20 -14.37
N ARG A 78 5.93 -0.53 -15.60
CA ARG A 78 5.36 -1.64 -16.39
C ARG A 78 6.13 -2.97 -16.25
N SER A 79 6.94 -3.14 -15.21
CA SER A 79 7.61 -4.41 -14.96
C SER A 79 6.61 -5.51 -14.55
N ALA A 80 6.95 -6.77 -14.81
CA ALA A 80 6.10 -7.90 -14.44
C ALA A 80 5.84 -7.94 -12.92
N GLU A 81 6.84 -7.58 -12.12
CA GLU A 81 6.77 -7.54 -10.66
C GLU A 81 5.80 -6.45 -10.16
N MET A 82 5.78 -5.28 -10.80
CA MET A 82 4.84 -4.20 -10.46
C MET A 82 3.40 -4.59 -10.82
N VAL A 83 3.21 -5.17 -12.00
CA VAL A 83 1.90 -5.66 -12.46
C VAL A 83 1.37 -6.77 -11.55
N ALA A 84 2.21 -7.76 -11.19
CA ALA A 84 1.82 -8.86 -10.31
C ALA A 84 1.46 -8.37 -8.90
N LEU A 85 2.28 -7.48 -8.31
CA LEU A 85 1.99 -6.90 -7.00
C LEU A 85 0.68 -6.08 -7.02
N GLY A 86 0.46 -5.32 -8.09
CA GLY A 86 -0.79 -4.59 -8.32
C GLY A 86 -2.00 -5.49 -8.43
N ALA A 87 -1.90 -6.59 -9.20
CA ALA A 87 -2.96 -7.56 -9.38
C ALA A 87 -3.37 -8.23 -8.05
N GLY A 88 -2.37 -8.57 -7.21
CA GLY A 88 -2.59 -9.12 -5.87
C GLY A 88 -3.39 -8.17 -4.97
N HIS A 89 -2.99 -6.89 -4.88
CA HIS A 89 -3.75 -5.90 -4.11
C HIS A 89 -5.14 -5.63 -4.70
N TYR A 90 -5.24 -5.55 -6.04
CA TYR A 90 -6.51 -5.36 -6.74
C TYR A 90 -7.52 -6.50 -6.45
N ALA A 91 -7.04 -7.74 -6.34
CA ALA A 91 -7.87 -8.91 -5.99
C ALA A 91 -8.63 -8.73 -4.67
N THR A 92 -8.03 -8.08 -3.67
CA THR A 92 -8.66 -7.89 -2.36
C THR A 92 -9.37 -6.56 -2.18
N ALA A 93 -8.78 -5.47 -2.66
CA ALA A 93 -9.29 -4.13 -2.39
C ALA A 93 -10.35 -3.69 -3.41
N CYS A 94 -10.18 -4.05 -4.68
CA CYS A 94 -10.87 -3.37 -5.78
C CYS A 94 -11.90 -4.26 -6.50
N THR A 95 -11.60 -5.56 -6.62
CA THR A 95 -12.46 -6.55 -7.29
C THR A 95 -13.90 -6.57 -6.78
N PRO A 96 -14.19 -6.44 -5.47
CA PRO A 96 -15.57 -6.43 -4.97
C PRO A 96 -16.46 -5.33 -5.61
N CYS A 97 -15.89 -4.22 -6.07
CA CYS A 97 -16.63 -3.14 -6.72
C CYS A 97 -16.44 -3.11 -8.25
N HIS A 98 -15.22 -3.33 -8.74
CA HIS A 98 -14.88 -3.15 -10.16
C HIS A 98 -14.91 -4.44 -10.99
N ALA A 99 -15.10 -5.59 -10.34
CA ALA A 99 -14.98 -6.94 -10.91
C ALA A 99 -13.59 -7.26 -11.50
N ALA A 100 -13.26 -8.55 -11.58
CA ALA A 100 -12.05 -8.99 -12.24
C ALA A 100 -12.22 -9.00 -13.77
N PRO A 101 -11.13 -8.92 -14.55
CA PRO A 101 -11.18 -9.11 -16.00
C PRO A 101 -11.95 -10.38 -16.40
N GLY A 102 -12.95 -10.22 -17.27
CA GLY A 102 -13.81 -11.30 -17.74
C GLY A 102 -14.85 -11.81 -16.73
N GLN A 103 -15.08 -11.10 -15.62
CA GLN A 103 -16.17 -11.38 -14.68
C GLN A 103 -17.23 -10.29 -14.70
N ASP A 104 -18.48 -10.66 -14.43
CA ASP A 104 -19.55 -9.69 -14.25
C ASP A 104 -19.49 -9.04 -12.86
N ARG A 105 -19.82 -7.75 -12.80
CA ARG A 105 -20.11 -7.06 -11.54
C ARG A 105 -21.37 -7.65 -10.90
N SER A 106 -21.35 -7.81 -9.58
CA SER A 106 -22.50 -8.35 -8.84
C SER A 106 -23.76 -7.50 -9.04
N ALA A 107 -24.94 -8.11 -8.93
CA ALA A 107 -26.20 -7.38 -9.01
C ALA A 107 -26.28 -6.26 -7.96
N THR A 108 -25.80 -6.52 -6.74
CA THR A 108 -25.77 -5.54 -5.65
C THR A 108 -24.92 -4.32 -5.98
N VAL A 109 -23.71 -4.53 -6.54
CA VAL A 109 -22.79 -3.44 -6.87
C VAL A 109 -23.31 -2.59 -8.03
N ARG A 110 -23.99 -3.21 -9.00
CA ARG A 110 -24.63 -2.48 -10.11
C ARG A 110 -25.76 -1.54 -9.65
N GLU A 111 -26.34 -1.78 -8.48
CA GLU A 111 -27.38 -0.91 -7.93
C GLU A 111 -26.82 0.34 -7.21
N MET A 112 -25.51 0.42 -6.97
CA MET A 112 -24.88 1.62 -6.40
C MET A 112 -25.08 2.87 -7.29
N LYS A 113 -25.02 4.06 -6.68
CA LYS A 113 -25.12 5.35 -7.37
C LYS A 113 -24.00 6.31 -6.90
N PRO A 114 -23.05 6.68 -7.77
CA PRO A 114 -22.89 6.19 -9.14
C PRO A 114 -22.57 4.68 -9.16
N GLU A 115 -22.90 4.02 -10.27
CA GLU A 115 -22.56 2.62 -10.50
C GLU A 115 -21.04 2.51 -10.72
N PRO A 116 -20.29 1.73 -9.91
CA PRO A 116 -18.84 1.55 -10.11
C PRO A 116 -18.60 0.86 -11.46
N PRO A 117 -17.86 1.46 -12.41
CA PRO A 117 -17.64 0.87 -13.73
C PRO A 117 -16.88 -0.44 -13.64
N HIS A 118 -17.04 -1.32 -14.64
CA HIS A 118 -16.18 -2.50 -14.73
C HIS A 118 -14.72 -2.04 -14.93
N ILE A 119 -13.74 -2.79 -14.44
CA ILE A 119 -12.34 -2.35 -14.45
C ILE A 119 -11.80 -1.92 -15.82
N VAL A 120 -12.10 -2.70 -16.86
CA VAL A 120 -11.72 -2.38 -18.26
C VAL A 120 -12.38 -1.10 -18.80
N GLU A 121 -13.49 -0.66 -18.21
CA GLU A 121 -14.13 0.61 -18.54
C GLU A 121 -13.55 1.74 -17.69
N ALA A 122 -13.27 1.46 -16.41
CA ALA A 122 -12.75 2.41 -15.42
C ALA A 122 -11.40 3.01 -15.81
N VAL A 123 -10.55 2.24 -16.49
CA VAL A 123 -9.19 2.65 -16.88
C VAL A 123 -9.12 3.44 -18.18
N LYS A 124 -10.20 3.46 -18.98
CA LYS A 124 -10.17 4.06 -20.32
C LYS A 124 -10.00 5.58 -20.27
N GLY A 125 -9.05 6.07 -21.06
CA GLY A 125 -8.84 7.51 -21.26
C GLY A 125 -8.00 8.20 -20.18
N TRP A 126 -7.48 7.44 -19.20
CA TRP A 126 -6.59 7.95 -18.15
C TRP A 126 -5.13 7.61 -18.42
N ASN A 127 -4.23 8.52 -18.09
CA ASN A 127 -2.80 8.25 -18.04
C ASN A 127 -2.35 7.79 -16.64
N ALA A 128 -1.09 7.37 -16.51
CA ALA A 128 -0.54 6.82 -15.27
C ALA A 128 -0.66 7.77 -14.06
N ALA A 129 -0.41 9.07 -14.24
CA ALA A 129 -0.49 10.06 -13.16
C ALA A 129 -1.94 10.34 -12.74
N GLU A 130 -2.88 10.28 -13.69
CA GLU A 130 -4.31 10.42 -13.40
C GLU A 130 -4.85 9.19 -12.66
N LEU A 131 -4.48 7.98 -13.08
CA LEU A 131 -4.82 6.75 -12.38
C LEU A 131 -4.24 6.73 -10.96
N HIS A 132 -2.99 7.14 -10.80
CA HIS A 132 -2.35 7.25 -9.48
C HIS A 132 -3.14 8.18 -8.57
N TRP A 133 -3.49 9.38 -9.05
CA TRP A 133 -4.28 10.33 -8.28
C TRP A 133 -5.66 9.77 -7.91
N ILE A 134 -6.35 9.12 -8.87
CA ILE A 134 -7.67 8.52 -8.65
C ILE A 134 -7.60 7.43 -7.56
N VAL A 135 -6.63 6.52 -7.65
CA VAL A 135 -6.48 5.42 -6.67
C VAL A 135 -6.04 5.94 -5.30
N ARG A 136 -5.15 6.95 -5.27
CA ARG A 136 -4.67 7.56 -4.02
C ARG A 136 -5.77 8.30 -3.28
N GLU A 137 -6.50 9.17 -3.97
CA GLU A 137 -7.42 10.11 -3.34
C GLU A 137 -8.85 9.58 -3.24
N GLY A 138 -9.19 8.57 -4.05
CA GLY A 138 -10.56 8.11 -4.22
C GLY A 138 -11.45 9.18 -4.85
N VAL A 139 -12.77 8.99 -4.73
CA VAL A 139 -13.74 9.95 -5.29
C VAL A 139 -14.79 10.30 -4.25
N LYS A 140 -14.70 11.53 -3.73
CA LYS A 140 -15.66 12.07 -2.76
C LYS A 140 -17.10 11.94 -3.28
N MET A 141 -18.01 11.63 -2.36
CA MET A 141 -19.44 11.43 -2.62
C MET A 141 -19.73 10.24 -3.55
N THR A 142 -18.84 9.25 -3.57
CA THR A 142 -19.04 7.96 -4.23
C THR A 142 -18.67 6.83 -3.26
N GLY A 143 -18.81 5.58 -3.69
CA GLY A 143 -18.29 4.42 -2.97
C GLY A 143 -16.80 4.16 -3.13
N MET A 144 -16.08 4.97 -3.92
CA MET A 144 -14.63 4.78 -4.17
C MET A 144 -13.80 5.42 -3.04
N PRO A 145 -13.17 4.62 -2.16
CA PRO A 145 -12.38 5.13 -1.05
C PRO A 145 -11.04 5.69 -1.55
N GLY A 146 -10.39 6.50 -0.71
CA GLY A 146 -8.97 6.83 -0.87
C GLY A 146 -8.09 5.68 -0.38
N TRP A 147 -6.81 5.76 -0.72
CA TRP A 147 -5.80 4.82 -0.24
C TRP A 147 -5.73 4.85 1.29
N PRO A 148 -5.62 3.70 1.98
CA PRO A 148 -5.79 3.65 3.43
C PRO A 148 -4.60 4.19 4.23
N SER A 149 -3.47 4.53 3.58
CA SER A 149 -2.29 5.12 4.21
C SER A 149 -1.75 6.32 3.42
N ASP A 150 -0.79 7.04 4.00
CA ASP A 150 -0.12 8.16 3.34
C ASP A 150 0.95 7.73 2.30
N ARG A 151 1.15 6.41 2.14
CA ARG A 151 2.17 5.79 1.27
C ARG A 151 1.81 5.83 -0.21
N ALA A 152 2.05 6.98 -0.83
CA ALA A 152 1.80 7.19 -2.25
C ALA A 152 2.63 6.28 -3.19
N ASP A 153 3.77 5.79 -2.73
CA ASP A 153 4.62 4.86 -3.47
C ASP A 153 3.95 3.49 -3.69
N GLU A 154 3.09 3.07 -2.76
CA GLU A 154 2.39 1.78 -2.82
C GLU A 154 1.21 1.76 -3.79
N VAL A 155 0.81 2.91 -4.31
CA VAL A 155 -0.26 3.03 -5.31
C VAL A 155 0.23 2.61 -6.70
N TRP A 156 1.52 2.78 -7.00
CA TRP A 156 2.08 2.52 -8.33
C TRP A 156 1.96 1.07 -8.82
N PRO A 157 2.14 0.02 -7.98
CA PRO A 157 1.85 -1.35 -8.39
C PRO A 157 0.41 -1.51 -8.91
N VAL A 158 -0.58 -0.94 -8.23
CA VAL A 158 -1.98 -0.99 -8.70
C VAL A 158 -2.11 -0.29 -10.06
N VAL A 159 -1.52 0.90 -10.21
CA VAL A 159 -1.50 1.61 -11.50
C VAL A 159 -0.83 0.78 -12.60
N ALA A 160 0.26 0.06 -12.30
CA ALA A 160 0.91 -0.85 -13.24
C ALA A 160 -0.07 -1.89 -13.78
N PHE A 161 -0.81 -2.54 -12.88
CA PHE A 161 -1.85 -3.49 -13.25
C PHE A 161 -2.96 -2.83 -14.09
N LEU A 162 -3.48 -1.66 -13.65
CA LEU A 162 -4.54 -0.93 -14.36
C LEU A 162 -4.15 -0.51 -15.78
N LEU A 163 -2.86 -0.28 -16.04
CA LEU A 163 -2.36 0.07 -17.37
C LEU A 163 -2.30 -1.11 -18.35
N GLU A 164 -2.37 -2.35 -17.84
CA GLU A 164 -2.32 -3.58 -18.62
C GLU A 164 -3.67 -4.32 -18.67
N VAL A 165 -4.59 -4.01 -17.76
CA VAL A 165 -5.84 -4.77 -17.52
C VAL A 165 -6.78 -4.84 -18.73
N ASP A 166 -6.79 -3.85 -19.63
CA ASP A 166 -7.66 -3.83 -20.82
C ASP A 166 -7.25 -4.92 -21.84
N ALA A 167 -5.99 -5.36 -21.82
CA ALA A 167 -5.48 -6.41 -22.69
C ALA A 167 -5.50 -7.82 -22.04
N MET A 168 -5.81 -7.92 -20.74
CA MET A 168 -5.76 -9.18 -19.99
C MET A 168 -7.03 -10.02 -20.18
N THR A 169 -6.84 -11.32 -20.36
CA THR A 169 -7.92 -12.29 -20.26
C THR A 169 -8.21 -12.66 -18.79
N ALA A 170 -9.34 -13.32 -18.55
CA ALA A 170 -9.63 -13.90 -17.23
C ALA A 170 -8.63 -15.00 -16.82
N GLU A 171 -7.93 -15.61 -17.77
CA GLU A 171 -6.88 -16.59 -17.49
C GLU A 171 -5.59 -15.90 -17.04
N ASP A 172 -5.17 -14.83 -17.74
CA ASP A 172 -4.00 -14.04 -17.36
C ASP A 172 -4.16 -13.46 -15.94
N TYR A 173 -5.33 -12.89 -15.63
CA TYR A 173 -5.61 -12.36 -14.31
C TYR A 173 -5.57 -13.44 -13.22
N ARG A 174 -6.13 -14.62 -13.49
CA ARG A 174 -6.09 -15.75 -12.55
C ARG A 174 -4.66 -16.25 -12.34
N ALA A 175 -3.82 -16.26 -13.38
CA ALA A 175 -2.42 -16.65 -13.23
C ALA A 175 -1.65 -15.71 -12.28
N LEU A 176 -1.97 -14.41 -12.30
CA LEU A 176 -1.35 -13.42 -11.40
C LEU A 176 -1.87 -13.45 -9.96
N THR A 177 -3.04 -14.03 -9.73
CA THR A 177 -3.75 -13.95 -8.43
C THR A 177 -4.07 -15.31 -7.82
N ALA A 178 -3.63 -16.39 -8.45
CA ALA A 178 -3.81 -17.74 -7.96
C ALA A 178 -3.07 -17.92 -6.63
N ALA A 179 -3.76 -18.50 -5.65
CA ALA A 179 -3.12 -18.93 -4.42
C ALA A 179 -2.14 -20.07 -4.72
N PRO A 180 -0.90 -20.02 -4.18
CA PRO A 180 0.06 -21.10 -4.33
C PRO A 180 -0.38 -22.36 -3.58
N ALA A 181 0.27 -23.48 -3.88
CA ALA A 181 0.07 -24.71 -3.12
C ALA A 181 0.37 -24.49 -1.63
N GLY A 182 -0.44 -25.06 -0.74
CA GLY A 182 -0.30 -24.89 0.71
C GLY A 182 -1.02 -23.69 1.31
N ALA A 183 -1.66 -22.83 0.48
CA ALA A 183 -2.47 -21.71 0.98
C ALA A 183 -3.67 -22.17 1.83
N ASP A 184 -4.19 -23.38 1.58
CA ASP A 184 -5.30 -23.99 2.32
C ASP A 184 -5.00 -24.17 3.82
N GLU A 185 -3.72 -24.24 4.23
CA GLU A 185 -3.32 -24.30 5.65
C GLU A 185 -3.67 -23.02 6.42
N LEU A 186 -3.82 -21.90 5.70
CA LEU A 186 -4.14 -20.59 6.25
C LEU A 186 -5.57 -20.14 5.92
N ALA A 187 -6.35 -20.98 5.25
CA ALA A 187 -7.73 -20.67 4.93
C ALA A 187 -8.59 -20.70 6.21
N ASP A 188 -9.38 -19.65 6.42
CA ASP A 188 -10.45 -19.65 7.41
C ASP A 188 -11.65 -20.50 6.94
N ALA A 189 -12.71 -20.55 7.73
CA ALA A 189 -13.93 -21.28 7.38
C ALA A 189 -14.59 -20.82 6.07
N ASP A 190 -14.34 -19.58 5.64
CA ASP A 190 -14.85 -18.98 4.41
C ASP A 190 -13.84 -19.02 3.25
N GLY A 191 -12.70 -19.71 3.44
CA GLY A 191 -11.65 -19.91 2.45
C GLY A 191 -10.80 -18.68 2.14
N ARG A 192 -10.81 -17.65 3.00
CA ARG A 192 -10.22 -16.33 2.67
C ARG A 192 -9.15 -15.82 3.62
N GLY A 193 -9.33 -15.96 4.94
CA GLY A 193 -8.51 -15.34 6.00
C GLY A 193 -7.00 -15.23 5.76
N GLY A 194 -6.21 -16.08 6.38
CA GLY A 194 -4.75 -16.06 6.24
C GLY A 194 -4.24 -16.43 4.84
N ALA A 195 -5.01 -17.20 4.08
CA ALA A 195 -4.65 -17.74 2.76
C ALA A 195 -4.24 -16.64 1.78
N PHE A 196 -4.87 -15.47 1.84
CA PHE A 196 -4.53 -14.36 0.95
C PHE A 196 -3.08 -13.85 1.14
N CYS A 197 -2.48 -14.01 2.33
CA CYS A 197 -1.11 -13.61 2.57
C CYS A 197 -0.14 -14.32 1.60
N THR A 198 -0.46 -15.55 1.21
CA THR A 198 0.38 -16.38 0.33
C THR A 198 0.36 -15.92 -1.13
N VAL A 199 -0.63 -15.14 -1.57
CA VAL A 199 -0.66 -14.54 -2.92
C VAL A 199 0.54 -13.61 -3.14
N CYS A 200 1.02 -12.97 -2.08
CA CYS A 200 2.17 -12.09 -2.11
C CYS A 200 3.42 -12.74 -1.52
N HIS A 201 3.28 -13.40 -0.37
CA HIS A 201 4.42 -13.91 0.40
C HIS A 201 4.82 -15.36 0.07
N ASN A 202 4.06 -16.05 -0.78
CA ASN A 202 4.13 -17.51 -0.97
C ASN A 202 3.87 -18.30 0.32
N SER A 203 3.56 -19.59 0.22
CA SER A 203 3.26 -20.44 1.39
C SER A 203 4.48 -20.71 2.26
N ASP A 204 5.68 -20.59 1.69
CA ASP A 204 6.95 -20.78 2.40
C ASP A 204 7.50 -19.48 3.00
N GLY A 205 6.90 -18.32 2.70
CA GLY A 205 7.39 -17.01 3.11
C GLY A 205 8.50 -16.45 2.21
N VAL A 206 8.74 -17.06 1.03
CA VAL A 206 9.74 -16.63 0.06
C VAL A 206 9.05 -16.17 -1.23
N SER A 207 8.79 -14.87 -1.33
CA SER A 207 8.14 -14.30 -2.52
C SER A 207 9.05 -14.34 -3.74
N ASP A 208 8.50 -14.63 -4.92
CA ASP A 208 9.19 -14.47 -6.21
C ASP A 208 9.32 -12.99 -6.63
N ASN A 209 8.61 -12.09 -5.94
CA ASN A 209 8.69 -10.66 -6.18
C ASN A 209 9.65 -10.00 -5.18
N PRO A 210 10.80 -9.46 -5.62
CA PRO A 210 11.83 -8.93 -4.74
C PRO A 210 11.45 -7.62 -4.02
N ARG A 211 10.24 -7.09 -4.28
CA ARG A 211 9.64 -5.96 -3.56
C ARG A 211 8.89 -6.40 -2.30
N ILE A 212 8.56 -7.68 -2.21
CA ILE A 212 7.84 -8.31 -1.11
C ILE A 212 8.88 -9.03 -0.25
N PRO A 213 8.92 -8.79 1.08
CA PRO A 213 9.99 -9.34 1.90
C PRO A 213 9.93 -10.86 2.00
N ARG A 214 11.11 -11.47 2.10
CA ARG A 214 11.28 -12.79 2.70
C ARG A 214 10.87 -12.75 4.16
N LEU A 215 9.89 -13.58 4.53
CA LEU A 215 9.42 -13.76 5.90
C LEU A 215 10.12 -14.94 6.59
N ASP A 216 10.57 -15.92 5.82
CA ASP A 216 11.26 -17.11 6.27
C ASP A 216 12.65 -16.86 6.88
N ILE A 217 13.14 -15.63 6.89
CA ILE A 217 14.37 -15.20 7.60
C ILE A 217 14.05 -14.42 8.89
N LEU A 218 12.78 -14.13 9.16
CA LEU A 218 12.34 -13.31 10.28
C LEU A 218 11.93 -14.18 11.47
N SER A 219 12.10 -13.66 12.69
CA SER A 219 11.61 -14.31 13.91
C SER A 219 10.09 -14.22 13.99
N GLU A 220 9.47 -15.17 14.70
CA GLU A 220 8.04 -15.16 14.98
C GLU A 220 7.60 -13.87 15.67
N GLU A 221 8.34 -13.44 16.70
CA GLU A 221 8.07 -12.20 17.44
C GLU A 221 8.12 -10.96 16.53
N TYR A 222 9.09 -10.87 15.62
CA TYR A 222 9.19 -9.74 14.69
C TYR A 222 8.03 -9.73 13.68
N ILE A 223 7.64 -10.90 13.16
CA ILE A 223 6.48 -11.00 12.27
C ILE A 223 5.21 -10.60 13.02
N LEU A 224 4.96 -11.15 14.21
CA LEU A 224 3.81 -10.83 15.05
C LEU A 224 3.70 -9.32 15.29
N ARG A 225 4.78 -8.67 15.74
CA ARG A 225 4.80 -7.23 15.96
C ARG A 225 4.57 -6.44 14.67
N SER A 226 5.09 -6.90 13.54
CA SER A 226 4.87 -6.26 12.25
C SER A 226 3.40 -6.33 11.84
N LEU A 227 2.77 -7.49 11.96
CA LEU A 227 1.34 -7.67 11.64
C LEU A 227 0.45 -6.81 12.54
N LEU A 228 0.72 -6.77 13.85
CA LEU A 228 0.01 -5.90 14.79
C LEU A 228 0.23 -4.41 14.48
N ALA A 229 1.44 -4.02 14.09
CA ALA A 229 1.75 -2.64 13.72
C ALA A 229 1.02 -2.20 12.44
N TYR A 230 0.93 -3.07 11.42
CA TYR A 230 0.12 -2.78 10.23
C TYR A 230 -1.37 -2.71 10.57
N ARG A 231 -1.90 -3.66 11.34
CA ARG A 231 -3.33 -3.67 11.73
C ARG A 231 -3.75 -2.43 12.50
N SER A 232 -2.87 -1.92 13.37
CA SER A 232 -3.14 -0.72 14.18
C SER A 232 -2.86 0.59 13.43
N GLY A 233 -2.31 0.55 12.21
CA GLY A 233 -1.81 1.73 11.50
C GLY A 233 -0.56 2.35 12.14
N ALA A 234 0.09 1.65 13.08
CA ALA A 234 1.34 2.13 13.67
C ALA A 234 2.52 2.03 12.69
N ARG A 235 2.44 1.13 11.70
CA ARG A 235 3.37 1.01 10.57
C ARG A 235 2.58 1.20 9.28
N ASP A 236 2.95 2.21 8.51
CA ASP A 236 2.17 2.62 7.34
C ASP A 236 2.38 1.69 6.16
N SER A 237 1.30 1.11 5.65
CA SER A 237 1.27 0.42 4.36
C SER A 237 -0.17 0.14 3.98
N GLY A 238 -0.66 0.76 2.91
CA GLY A 238 -2.03 0.54 2.46
C GLY A 238 -2.24 -0.87 1.93
N ILE A 239 -1.19 -1.51 1.41
CA ILE A 239 -1.24 -2.90 0.98
C ILE A 239 -1.41 -3.83 2.19
N MET A 240 -0.56 -3.67 3.21
CA MET A 240 -0.59 -4.56 4.37
C MET A 240 -1.75 -4.24 5.33
N GLU A 241 -2.17 -2.98 5.46
CA GLU A 241 -3.37 -2.60 6.21
C GLU A 241 -4.62 -3.25 5.61
N GLN A 242 -4.75 -3.21 4.27
CA GLN A 242 -5.83 -3.93 3.58
C GLN A 242 -5.75 -5.43 3.85
N ALA A 243 -4.58 -6.05 3.71
CA ALA A 243 -4.42 -7.48 3.96
C ALA A 243 -4.79 -7.84 5.42
N MET A 244 -4.34 -7.06 6.40
CA MET A 244 -4.62 -7.29 7.82
C MET A 244 -6.08 -7.01 8.21
N SER A 245 -6.82 -6.24 7.41
CA SER A 245 -8.26 -6.02 7.62
C SER A 245 -9.11 -7.27 7.33
N LEU A 246 -8.54 -8.24 6.60
CA LEU A 246 -9.20 -9.50 6.21
C LEU A 246 -8.87 -10.67 7.14
N VAL A 247 -8.05 -10.44 8.17
CA VAL A 247 -7.60 -11.46 9.11
C VAL A 247 -8.25 -11.22 10.46
N ASP A 248 -8.71 -12.29 11.13
CA ASP A 248 -9.22 -12.15 12.49
C ASP A 248 -8.08 -11.97 13.49
N GLU A 249 -8.30 -11.16 14.53
CA GLU A 249 -7.25 -10.84 15.50
C GLU A 249 -6.68 -12.09 16.21
N ALA A 250 -7.55 -13.09 16.44
CA ALA A 250 -7.17 -14.36 17.05
C ALA A 250 -6.22 -15.20 16.17
N GLU A 251 -6.17 -14.95 14.87
CA GLU A 251 -5.37 -15.72 13.90
C GLU A 251 -3.96 -15.15 13.72
N ILE A 252 -3.72 -13.91 14.14
CA ILE A 252 -2.47 -13.17 13.86
C ILE A 252 -1.24 -13.89 14.43
N ALA A 253 -1.34 -14.42 15.65
CA ALA A 253 -0.25 -15.19 16.26
C ALA A 253 0.05 -16.48 15.46
N GLY A 254 -1.00 -17.16 14.97
CA GLY A 254 -0.86 -18.34 14.11
C GLY A 254 -0.17 -18.02 12.78
N LEU A 255 -0.49 -16.88 12.17
CA LEU A 255 0.19 -16.40 10.95
C LEU A 255 1.67 -16.11 11.18
N ALA A 256 2.00 -15.48 12.30
CA ALA A 256 3.39 -15.21 12.66
C ALA A 256 4.19 -16.52 12.81
N ALA A 257 3.64 -17.48 13.56
CA ALA A 257 4.24 -18.80 13.72
C ALA A 257 4.38 -19.54 12.38
N TYR A 258 3.35 -19.48 11.52
CA TYR A 258 3.35 -20.11 10.20
C TYR A 258 4.53 -19.62 9.36
N PHE A 259 4.67 -18.31 9.15
CA PHE A 259 5.74 -17.77 8.29
C PHE A 259 7.13 -17.87 8.93
N ALA A 260 7.20 -17.95 10.26
CA ALA A 260 8.45 -18.17 10.98
C ALA A 260 8.89 -19.65 11.00
N ARG A 261 8.08 -20.62 10.55
CA ARG A 261 8.38 -22.05 10.75
C ARG A 261 9.51 -22.61 9.88
N ASN A 262 9.70 -22.05 8.69
CA ASN A 262 10.65 -22.61 7.72
C ASN A 262 12.08 -22.24 8.05
N THR A 263 13.02 -23.17 7.82
CA THR A 263 14.45 -22.82 7.87
C THR A 263 14.81 -22.15 6.55
N PRO A 264 15.43 -20.96 6.55
CA PRO A 264 15.74 -20.28 5.32
C PRO A 264 16.79 -21.06 4.52
N GLU A 265 16.51 -21.29 3.25
CA GLU A 265 17.43 -21.92 2.30
C GLU A 265 18.00 -20.87 1.34
N GLY A 266 19.14 -21.22 0.73
CA GLY A 266 19.82 -20.44 -0.29
C GLY A 266 21.30 -20.21 0.01
N ASP A 267 22.07 -20.03 -1.06
CA ASP A 267 23.49 -19.67 -0.97
C ASP A 267 23.67 -18.15 -1.01
N GLY A 268 24.76 -17.69 -0.42
CA GLY A 268 25.23 -16.32 -0.63
C GLY A 268 25.78 -16.12 -2.04
N ALA A 269 25.77 -14.88 -2.51
CA ALA A 269 26.38 -14.48 -3.77
C ALA A 269 27.76 -13.84 -3.54
N ALA A 270 28.62 -13.92 -4.55
CA ALA A 270 29.87 -13.16 -4.53
C ALA A 270 29.58 -11.65 -4.46
N LEU A 271 30.32 -10.94 -3.59
CA LEU A 271 30.13 -9.50 -3.43
C LEU A 271 30.58 -8.76 -4.70
N THR A 272 29.66 -7.99 -5.28
CA THR A 272 29.99 -6.95 -6.26
C THR A 272 30.73 -5.80 -5.58
N GLU A 273 31.30 -4.88 -6.35
CA GLU A 273 31.94 -3.66 -5.81
C GLU A 273 30.96 -2.84 -4.95
N THR A 274 29.72 -2.68 -5.40
CA THR A 274 28.65 -2.01 -4.65
C THR A 274 28.35 -2.71 -3.32
N ALA A 275 28.26 -4.05 -3.34
CA ALA A 275 28.03 -4.84 -2.13
C ALA A 275 29.24 -4.81 -1.17
N ALA A 276 30.47 -4.70 -1.69
CA ALA A 276 31.66 -4.52 -0.87
C ALA A 276 31.67 -3.16 -0.16
N ARG A 277 31.30 -2.06 -0.84
CA ARG A 277 31.08 -0.75 -0.19
C ARG A 277 29.99 -0.85 0.89
N GLY A 278 28.90 -1.57 0.61
CA GLY A 278 27.81 -1.80 1.56
C GLY A 278 28.25 -2.56 2.81
N ARG A 279 29.12 -3.56 2.65
CA ARG A 279 29.75 -4.25 3.79
C ARG A 279 30.53 -3.27 4.65
N ASP A 280 31.37 -2.44 4.03
CA ASP A 280 32.22 -1.52 4.77
C ASP A 280 31.36 -0.51 5.56
N LEU A 281 30.25 -0.02 4.98
CA LEU A 281 29.24 0.79 5.67
C LEU A 281 28.56 0.03 6.82
N ALA A 282 28.13 -1.21 6.60
CA ALA A 282 27.47 -2.02 7.63
C ALA A 282 28.38 -2.33 8.84
N TYR A 283 29.70 -2.24 8.66
CA TYR A 283 30.72 -2.52 9.67
C TYR A 283 31.26 -1.26 10.33
N ALA A 284 31.20 -0.12 9.65
CA ALA A 284 31.58 1.16 10.19
C ALA A 284 30.51 1.65 11.18
N ALA A 285 30.95 2.10 12.36
CA ALA A 285 30.12 2.99 13.15
C ALA A 285 30.24 4.38 12.50
N ASP A 286 29.11 5.03 12.23
CA ASP A 286 29.11 6.43 11.85
C ASP A 286 29.31 7.26 13.13
N PRO A 287 30.43 7.98 13.31
CA PRO A 287 30.64 8.79 14.52
C PRO A 287 29.65 9.96 14.63
N ALA A 288 29.00 10.35 13.53
CA ALA A 288 27.97 11.38 13.51
C ALA A 288 26.57 10.84 13.80
N ALA A 289 26.33 9.53 13.63
CA ALA A 289 25.10 8.88 14.03
C ALA A 289 25.26 8.33 15.45
N ASP A 290 24.36 8.69 16.37
CA ASP A 290 24.36 8.18 17.76
C ASP A 290 23.87 6.71 17.84
N VAL A 291 24.09 5.93 16.78
CA VAL A 291 23.67 4.54 16.64
C VAL A 291 24.85 3.64 16.26
N PRO A 292 24.92 2.41 16.81
CA PRO A 292 25.93 1.43 16.41
C PRO A 292 25.86 1.08 14.92
N ALA A 293 26.97 0.57 14.38
CA ALA A 293 27.02 -0.01 13.03
C ALA A 293 25.88 -1.01 12.78
N CYS A 294 25.34 -1.08 11.56
CA CYS A 294 24.21 -1.93 11.20
C CYS A 294 24.38 -3.38 11.68
N ARG A 295 25.61 -3.91 11.51
CA ARG A 295 25.95 -5.28 11.92
C ARG A 295 25.83 -5.56 13.41
N ALA A 296 25.85 -4.54 14.26
CA ALA A 296 25.79 -4.70 15.70
C ALA A 296 24.39 -5.12 16.16
N CYS A 297 23.34 -4.81 15.39
CA CYS A 297 21.96 -5.21 15.65
C CYS A 297 21.43 -6.24 14.64
N HIS A 298 21.91 -6.23 13.38
CA HIS A 298 21.38 -7.08 12.31
C HIS A 298 22.30 -8.21 11.83
N GLY A 299 23.54 -8.28 12.31
CA GLY A 299 24.52 -9.25 11.83
C GLY A 299 25.11 -8.91 10.46
N PRO A 300 25.70 -9.88 9.75
CA PRO A 300 25.49 -11.32 9.91
C PRO A 300 26.15 -11.91 11.15
N TRP A 301 25.43 -12.80 11.81
CA TRP A 301 25.89 -13.73 12.85
C TRP A 301 25.38 -15.13 12.48
N PRO A 302 25.94 -16.20 13.08
CA PRO A 302 25.33 -17.52 12.96
C PRO A 302 23.85 -17.51 13.39
N GLU A 303 23.54 -16.68 14.39
CA GLU A 303 22.20 -16.48 14.97
C GLU A 303 22.06 -15.01 15.39
N PRO A 304 20.97 -14.32 15.01
CA PRO A 304 20.72 -12.98 15.50
C PRO A 304 20.49 -12.93 17.02
N ARG A 305 20.93 -11.82 17.62
CA ARG A 305 21.14 -11.72 19.08
C ARG A 305 19.86 -11.39 19.85
N ASN A 306 18.80 -10.98 19.17
CA ASN A 306 17.58 -10.47 19.78
C ASN A 306 16.44 -10.48 18.76
N ALA A 307 15.35 -11.19 19.09
CA ALA A 307 14.20 -11.37 18.22
C ALA A 307 13.46 -10.11 17.77
N LEU A 308 13.77 -8.96 18.35
CA LEU A 308 13.27 -7.67 17.92
C LEU A 308 14.11 -7.03 16.81
N PHE A 309 15.33 -7.50 16.58
CA PHE A 309 16.21 -7.06 15.51
C PHE A 309 16.26 -8.13 14.41
N PRO A 310 15.50 -7.95 13.32
CA PRO A 310 15.39 -8.98 12.30
C PRO A 310 16.73 -9.20 11.58
N SER A 311 16.95 -10.45 11.14
CA SER A 311 17.97 -10.74 10.15
C SER A 311 17.68 -9.99 8.85
N LEU A 312 18.75 -9.45 8.24
CA LEU A 312 18.70 -8.84 6.91
C LEU A 312 19.38 -9.73 5.86
N ALA A 313 20.09 -10.78 6.29
CA ALA A 313 20.87 -11.64 5.41
C ALA A 313 19.95 -12.39 4.43
N GLY A 314 20.23 -12.25 3.14
CA GLY A 314 19.41 -12.85 2.07
C GLY A 314 18.09 -12.14 1.79
N GLN A 315 17.80 -11.02 2.46
CA GLN A 315 16.61 -10.21 2.16
C GLN A 315 16.77 -9.49 0.81
N TYR A 316 15.67 -9.27 0.09
CA TYR A 316 15.74 -8.69 -1.24
C TYR A 316 16.19 -7.22 -1.24
N ALA A 317 17.14 -6.90 -2.12
CA ALA A 317 17.68 -5.55 -2.24
C ALA A 317 16.59 -4.50 -2.55
N PRO A 318 15.61 -4.71 -3.45
CA PRO A 318 14.53 -3.74 -3.68
C PRO A 318 13.71 -3.45 -2.42
N TYR A 319 13.33 -4.49 -1.66
CA TYR A 319 12.64 -4.32 -0.38
C TYR A 319 13.51 -3.54 0.62
N LEU A 320 14.76 -3.94 0.85
CA LEU A 320 15.66 -3.28 1.81
C LEU A 320 15.87 -1.80 1.47
N ARG A 321 16.10 -1.47 0.19
CA ARG A 321 16.22 -0.08 -0.26
C ARG A 321 14.98 0.72 0.08
N GLN A 322 13.80 0.16 -0.17
CA GLN A 322 12.54 0.84 0.13
C GLN A 322 12.39 1.07 1.64
N GLN A 323 12.64 0.07 2.48
CA GLN A 323 12.51 0.23 3.93
C GLN A 323 13.45 1.31 4.48
N LEU A 324 14.72 1.32 4.05
CA LEU A 324 15.69 2.34 4.47
C LEU A 324 15.28 3.77 4.05
N ARG A 325 14.75 3.93 2.83
CA ARG A 325 14.19 5.23 2.39
C ARG A 325 13.01 5.65 3.25
N LEU A 326 12.09 4.74 3.54
CA LEU A 326 10.91 5.05 4.36
C LEU A 326 11.28 5.45 5.79
N TRP A 327 12.34 4.89 6.37
CA TRP A 327 12.82 5.36 7.67
C TRP A 327 13.51 6.72 7.57
N ARG A 328 14.38 6.91 6.57
CA ARG A 328 15.07 8.19 6.34
C ARG A 328 14.10 9.34 6.13
N ASP A 329 13.04 9.07 5.38
CA ASP A 329 12.04 10.05 4.98
C ASP A 329 10.85 10.09 5.96
N GLU A 330 10.93 9.36 7.09
CA GLU A 330 9.95 9.28 8.17
C GLU A 330 8.54 8.78 7.78
N GLN A 331 8.43 8.01 6.70
CA GLN A 331 7.17 7.49 6.15
C GLN A 331 6.86 6.03 6.52
N ARG A 332 7.72 5.35 7.31
CA ARG A 332 7.50 3.92 7.63
C ARG A 332 6.58 3.68 8.83
N GLY A 333 6.61 4.57 9.82
CA GLY A 333 6.11 4.27 11.16
C GLY A 333 6.87 3.11 11.85
N GLY A 334 6.19 2.36 12.71
CA GLY A 334 6.68 1.16 13.41
C GLY A 334 6.92 1.34 14.92
N GLY A 335 6.38 2.40 15.53
CA GLY A 335 6.47 2.63 16.99
C GLY A 335 7.88 2.94 17.50
N PRO A 336 8.15 2.75 18.81
CA PRO A 336 9.43 3.13 19.43
C PRO A 336 10.66 2.40 18.86
N ALA A 337 10.52 1.12 18.50
CA ALA A 337 11.65 0.36 17.93
C ALA A 337 12.09 0.90 16.55
N ALA A 338 11.17 1.52 15.80
CA ALA A 338 11.50 2.15 14.52
C ALA A 338 12.35 3.42 14.66
N GLU A 339 12.40 4.06 15.83
CA GLU A 339 13.23 5.25 16.07
C GLU A 339 14.72 4.94 15.90
N LEU A 340 15.17 3.76 16.35
CA LEU A 340 16.56 3.32 16.17
C LEU A 340 16.93 3.27 14.69
N MET A 341 16.02 2.75 13.86
CA MET A 341 16.25 2.67 12.43
C MET A 341 16.12 4.02 11.73
N ARG A 342 15.22 4.91 12.18
CA ARG A 342 15.17 6.30 11.69
C ARG A 342 16.50 7.00 11.89
N GLN A 343 17.07 6.90 13.10
CA GLN A 343 18.38 7.46 13.41
C GLN A 343 19.49 6.84 12.55
N ALA A 344 19.47 5.53 12.36
CA ALA A 344 20.45 4.83 11.53
C ALA A 344 20.36 5.15 10.03
N SER A 345 19.18 5.54 9.52
CA SER A 345 18.99 5.82 8.10
C SER A 345 19.07 7.30 7.74
N ARG A 346 18.98 8.23 8.71
CA ARG A 346 18.75 9.66 8.48
C ARG A 346 19.78 10.32 7.56
N GLU A 347 21.05 9.95 7.70
CA GLU A 347 22.15 10.54 6.94
C GLU A 347 22.57 9.69 5.73
N LEU A 348 21.86 8.57 5.45
CA LEU A 348 22.20 7.70 4.33
C LEU A 348 21.81 8.33 3.00
N THR A 349 22.77 8.44 2.09
CA THR A 349 22.50 8.80 0.71
C THR A 349 21.80 7.65 -0.02
N ASP A 350 21.17 7.93 -1.17
CA ASP A 350 20.60 6.86 -2.00
C ASP A 350 21.64 5.84 -2.47
N GLU A 351 22.89 6.25 -2.65
CA GLU A 351 24.00 5.35 -2.96
C GLU A 351 24.34 4.43 -1.78
N ASP A 352 24.35 4.96 -0.55
CA ASP A 352 24.62 4.18 0.66
C ASP A 352 23.50 3.17 0.92
N ILE A 353 22.25 3.59 0.76
CA ILE A 353 21.08 2.70 0.83
C ILE A 353 21.18 1.59 -0.22
N ALA A 354 21.55 1.92 -1.45
CA ALA A 354 21.73 0.92 -2.50
C ALA A 354 22.87 -0.05 -2.19
N ALA A 355 23.99 0.45 -1.65
CA ALA A 355 25.14 -0.36 -1.27
C ALA A 355 24.81 -1.32 -0.11
N LEU A 356 24.20 -0.82 0.97
CA LEU A 356 23.75 -1.61 2.12
C LEU A 356 22.76 -2.71 1.71
N ALA A 357 21.76 -2.35 0.90
CA ALA A 357 20.79 -3.31 0.39
C ALA A 357 21.44 -4.39 -0.48
N ALA A 358 22.40 -4.02 -1.35
CA ALA A 358 23.15 -4.96 -2.17
C ALA A 358 24.02 -5.91 -1.31
N TYR A 359 24.62 -5.39 -0.24
CA TYR A 359 25.42 -6.21 0.69
C TYR A 359 24.57 -7.28 1.37
N TYR A 360 23.51 -6.87 2.07
CA TYR A 360 22.67 -7.80 2.83
C TYR A 360 21.96 -8.82 1.94
N ALA A 361 21.53 -8.41 0.74
CA ALA A 361 20.93 -9.32 -0.25
C ALA A 361 21.91 -10.37 -0.79
N ALA A 362 23.22 -10.09 -0.78
CA ALA A 362 24.23 -11.04 -1.23
C ALA A 362 24.63 -12.07 -0.15
N LEU A 363 24.21 -11.89 1.10
CA LEU A 363 24.50 -12.84 2.17
C LEU A 363 23.64 -14.10 2.04
N ALA A 364 24.18 -15.22 2.52
CA ALA A 364 23.39 -16.43 2.69
C ALA A 364 22.21 -16.13 3.65
N PRO A 365 20.98 -16.51 3.30
CA PRO A 365 19.82 -16.33 4.16
C PRO A 365 19.99 -17.00 5.53
N ALA A 366 19.61 -16.29 6.58
CA ALA A 366 19.75 -16.79 7.95
C ALA A 366 18.61 -16.25 8.84
N LYS A 367 18.13 -17.10 9.77
CA LYS A 367 17.12 -16.77 10.79
C LYS A 367 17.72 -16.98 12.19
N GLU A 368 17.13 -16.35 13.19
CA GLU A 368 17.28 -16.76 14.59
C GLU A 368 16.75 -18.18 14.87
N PRO A 369 17.34 -18.91 15.82
CA PRO A 369 16.68 -20.06 16.41
C PRO A 369 15.39 -19.60 17.07
N SER A 370 14.30 -20.35 16.89
CA SER A 370 13.09 -20.12 17.70
C SER A 370 13.38 -20.48 19.16
N ASP A 371 12.69 -19.84 20.12
CA ASP A 371 12.82 -20.15 21.55
C ASP A 371 12.61 -21.64 21.88
N ALA A 372 11.94 -22.38 20.99
CA ALA A 372 11.79 -23.84 21.08
C ALA A 372 13.12 -24.60 20.97
N GLN A 373 14.13 -24.03 20.31
CA GLN A 373 15.47 -24.58 20.15
C GLN A 373 16.46 -24.07 21.21
N ALA A 374 16.12 -22.97 21.90
CA ALA A 374 16.98 -22.32 22.90
C ALA A 374 16.79 -22.85 24.33
N ARG A 375 15.88 -23.80 24.59
CA ARG A 375 15.80 -24.46 25.90
C ARG A 375 17.00 -25.41 26.07
N PRO A 376 17.98 -25.11 26.94
CA PRO A 376 18.92 -26.13 27.37
C PRO A 376 18.09 -27.20 28.08
N GLY A 377 18.31 -28.47 27.73
CA GLY A 377 17.68 -29.58 28.44
C GLY A 377 17.94 -29.41 29.94
N ASP A 378 16.87 -29.45 30.73
CA ASP A 378 16.93 -29.44 32.17
C ASP A 378 17.96 -30.48 32.63
N GLY A 379 18.93 -30.00 33.42
CA GLY A 379 19.93 -30.84 34.03
C GLY A 379 19.28 -31.88 34.93
N ALA A 380 19.43 -33.14 34.54
CA ALA A 380 19.48 -34.33 35.37
C ALA A 380 20.54 -35.21 34.66
N ASP A 381 21.67 -35.55 35.24
CA ASP A 381 21.82 -36.21 36.53
C ASP A 381 23.18 -35.91 37.17
N ASP A 382 23.16 -35.81 38.50
CA ASP A 382 24.29 -36.01 39.41
C ASP A 382 24.47 -37.52 39.66
N PRO A 383 25.66 -38.01 40.06
CA PRO A 383 26.03 -37.88 41.48
C PRO A 383 27.49 -37.46 41.77
#